data_AF-A0A9Q9B9V7-F1
#
_entry.id   AF-A0A9Q9B9V7-F1
#
_cell.length_a   1.000
_cell.length_b   1.000
_cell.length_c   1.000
_cell.angle_alpha   90.00
_cell.angle_beta   90.00
_cell.angle_gamma   90.00
#
_symmetry.space_group_name_H-M   'P 1'
#
loop_
_entity.id
_entity.type
_entity.pdbx_description
1 polymer ?
#
loop_
_entity_poly.entity_id
_entity_poly.type
_entity_poly.pdbx_seq_one_letter_code
_entity_poly.pdbx_strand_id
1 'polypeptide(L)'
;MENLWSELNEMIPFYYKDIIEQFSLVTVKLNDIETILIKRNSYGLKVSIDRFNAYLSYIMRNDDKKLVQLNCDSFIVEKFDKKDREGIVLGETVRESIINDLLILKKGLLNKFSCLLNGDKQWIDSYKKSEWFYREERVSADTEEKIKLFL
;
A
#
# COMPACT_ATOMS: atom_id res chain seq x y z
N MET A 1 -9.99 -5.51 20.37
CA MET A 1 -9.07 -6.40 21.12
C MET A 1 -7.73 -6.28 20.45
N GLU A 2 -6.72 -5.81 21.17
CA GLU A 2 -5.36 -5.69 20.66
C GLU A 2 -4.86 -7.10 20.30
N ASN A 3 -4.55 -7.30 19.03
CA ASN A 3 -4.00 -8.53 18.47
C ASN A 3 -2.78 -8.20 17.60
N LEU A 4 -2.00 -9.23 17.26
CA LEU A 4 -0.77 -9.09 16.47
C LEU A 4 -0.94 -8.19 15.23
N TRP A 5 -2.04 -8.35 14.48
CA TRP A 5 -2.29 -7.59 13.26
C TRP A 5 -2.55 -6.12 13.55
N SER A 6 -3.32 -5.82 14.59
CA SER A 6 -3.55 -4.45 15.04
C SER A 6 -2.29 -3.77 15.55
N GLU A 7 -1.45 -4.49 16.30
CA GLU A 7 -0.15 -3.98 16.75
C GLU A 7 0.76 -3.64 15.55
N LEU A 8 0.83 -4.53 14.56
CA LEU A 8 1.66 -4.32 13.37
C LEU A 8 1.13 -3.18 12.49
N ASN A 9 -0.19 -3.05 12.37
CA ASN A 9 -0.82 -1.96 11.61
C ASN A 9 -0.53 -0.59 12.25
N GLU A 10 -0.54 -0.47 13.58
CA GLU A 10 -0.13 0.75 14.29
C GLU A 10 1.33 1.15 14.02
N MET A 11 2.18 0.18 13.66
CA MET A 11 3.59 0.40 13.37
C MET A 11 3.87 0.77 11.90
N ILE A 12 2.87 0.74 11.00
CA ILE A 12 3.05 1.12 9.59
C ILE A 12 3.68 2.50 9.41
N PRO A 13 3.26 3.58 10.11
CA PRO A 13 3.90 4.88 10.00
C PRO A 13 5.40 4.86 10.33
N PHE A 14 5.82 3.98 11.25
CA PHE A 14 7.22 3.81 11.61
C PHE A 14 7.98 3.06 10.51
N TYR A 15 7.45 1.95 10.00
CA TYR A 15 8.08 1.19 8.93
C TYR A 15 8.24 2.00 7.64
N TYR A 16 7.24 2.83 7.31
CA TYR A 16 7.17 3.63 6.08
C TYR A 16 7.63 5.08 6.26
N LYS A 17 8.30 5.41 7.36
CA LYS A 17 8.66 6.78 7.72
C LYS A 17 9.40 7.52 6.59
N ASP A 18 10.36 6.86 5.96
CA ASP A 18 11.15 7.40 4.84
C ASP A 18 10.26 7.76 3.63
N ILE A 19 9.37 6.87 3.21
CA ILE A 19 8.40 7.15 2.13
C ILE A 19 7.46 8.30 2.54
N ILE A 20 6.95 8.27 3.77
CA ILE A 20 6.02 9.29 4.27
C ILE A 20 6.66 10.68 4.22
N GLU A 21 7.88 10.81 4.74
CA GLU A 21 8.61 12.06 4.77
C GLU A 21 9.04 12.51 3.37
N GLN A 22 9.67 11.62 2.60
CA GLN A 22 10.22 11.94 1.28
C GLN A 22 9.12 12.37 0.28
N PHE A 23 7.96 11.73 0.32
CA PHE A 23 6.86 12.01 -0.62
C PHE A 23 5.76 12.87 -0.01
N SER A 24 5.94 13.36 1.23
CA SER A 24 5.00 14.20 1.96
C SER A 24 3.60 13.60 2.05
N LEU A 25 3.53 12.32 2.45
CA LEU A 25 2.28 11.58 2.57
C LEU A 25 1.63 11.82 3.94
N VAL A 26 0.30 11.80 3.98
CA VAL A 26 -0.48 11.81 5.22
C VAL A 26 -0.88 10.39 5.55
N THR A 27 -0.70 9.98 6.80
CA THR A 27 -1.14 8.64 7.24
C THR A 27 -2.51 8.71 7.89
N VAL A 28 -3.43 7.82 7.49
CA VAL A 28 -4.76 7.70 8.07
C VAL A 28 -5.02 6.23 8.40
N LYS A 29 -5.32 5.92 9.67
CA LYS A 29 -5.74 4.58 10.09
C LYS A 29 -7.19 4.34 9.63
N LEU A 30 -7.42 3.30 8.83
CA LEU A 30 -8.75 2.97 8.33
C LEU A 30 -9.50 2.04 9.29
N ASN A 31 -8.83 1.01 9.80
CA ASN A 31 -9.36 0.10 10.82
C ASN A 31 -8.18 -0.62 11.50
N ASP A 32 -8.45 -1.70 12.24
CA ASP A 32 -7.43 -2.44 12.98
C ASP A 32 -6.35 -3.04 12.09
N ILE A 33 -6.63 -3.35 10.83
CA ILE A 33 -5.70 -4.06 9.94
C ILE A 33 -5.37 -3.31 8.65
N GLU A 34 -5.89 -2.09 8.48
CA GLU A 34 -5.66 -1.27 7.29
C GLU A 34 -5.26 0.16 7.67
N THR A 35 -4.23 0.65 6.99
CA THR A 35 -3.74 2.03 7.05
C THR A 35 -3.53 2.54 5.64
N ILE A 36 -3.82 3.82 5.39
CA ILE A 36 -3.60 4.44 4.08
C ILE A 36 -2.59 5.58 4.17
N LEU A 37 -1.66 5.60 3.22
CA LEU A 37 -0.69 6.68 3.01
C LEU A 37 -1.16 7.55 1.85
N ILE A 38 -1.51 8.80 2.11
CA ILE A 38 -2.23 9.66 1.17
C ILE A 38 -1.34 10.79 0.66
N LYS A 39 -1.19 10.87 -0.65
CA LYS A 39 -0.75 12.08 -1.34
C LYS A 39 -1.97 12.97 -1.58
N ARG A 40 -2.03 14.10 -0.86
CA ARG A 40 -3.19 15.01 -0.90
C ARG A 40 -3.57 15.38 -2.34
N ASN A 41 -4.87 15.34 -2.62
CA ASN A 41 -5.50 15.63 -3.91
C ASN A 41 -5.00 14.75 -5.07
N SER A 42 -4.46 13.55 -4.79
CA SER A 42 -3.87 12.69 -5.81
C SER A 42 -4.28 11.22 -5.64
N TYR A 43 -3.67 10.51 -4.68
CA TYR A 43 -3.90 9.07 -4.48
C TYR A 43 -3.67 8.66 -3.03
N GLY A 44 -4.20 7.50 -2.67
CA GLY A 44 -3.92 6.81 -1.42
C GLY A 44 -3.31 5.44 -1.68
N LEU A 45 -2.21 5.13 -1.01
CA LEU A 45 -1.63 3.80 -0.97
C LEU A 45 -2.12 3.09 0.29
N LYS A 46 -3.06 2.17 0.14
CA LYS A 46 -3.59 1.38 1.24
C LYS A 46 -2.66 0.20 1.51
N VAL A 47 -2.22 0.08 2.75
CA VAL A 47 -1.47 -1.05 3.29
C VAL A 47 -2.44 -1.85 4.15
N SER A 48 -2.66 -3.11 3.78
CA SER A 48 -3.56 -4.03 4.49
C SER A 48 -2.74 -5.20 5.02
N ILE A 49 -3.07 -5.67 6.23
CA ILE A 49 -2.47 -6.83 6.84
C ILE A 49 -3.55 -7.90 7.01
N ASP A 50 -3.30 -9.12 6.54
CA ASP A 50 -4.16 -10.27 6.81
C ASP A 50 -3.45 -11.32 7.68
N ARG A 51 -4.07 -12.50 7.78
CA ARG A 51 -3.57 -13.61 8.61
C ARG A 51 -2.11 -13.97 8.32
N PHE A 52 -1.64 -13.81 7.08
CA PHE A 52 -0.35 -14.33 6.63
C PHE A 52 0.59 -13.26 6.06
N ASN A 53 0.06 -12.19 5.47
CA ASN A 53 0.88 -11.23 4.75
C ASN A 53 0.45 -9.78 4.94
N ALA A 54 1.31 -8.88 4.50
CA ALA A 54 0.95 -7.49 4.20
C ALA A 54 0.91 -7.29 2.68
N TYR A 55 -0.02 -6.48 2.20
CA TYR A 55 -0.19 -6.20 0.77
C TYR A 55 -0.69 -4.78 0.52
N LEU A 56 -0.55 -4.34 -0.73
CA LEU A 56 -0.89 -2.99 -1.15
C LEU A 56 -2.14 -2.92 -2.04
N SER A 57 -2.84 -1.81 -1.94
CA SER A 57 -3.81 -1.39 -2.95
C SER A 57 -3.69 0.10 -3.23
N TYR A 58 -3.98 0.51 -4.45
CA TYR A 58 -3.90 1.90 -4.85
C TYR A 58 -5.30 2.49 -4.99
N ILE A 59 -5.57 3.60 -4.31
CA ILE A 59 -6.85 4.30 -4.30
C ILE A 59 -6.70 5.63 -5.05
N MET A 60 -7.59 5.89 -5.99
CA MET A 60 -7.61 7.15 -6.75
C MET A 60 -9.02 7.51 -7.18
N ARG A 61 -9.19 8.74 -7.67
CA ARG A 61 -10.37 9.12 -8.44
C ARG A 61 -10.23 8.64 -9.89
N ASN A 62 -11.23 7.92 -10.39
CA ASN A 62 -11.35 7.59 -11.80
C ASN A 62 -11.87 8.79 -12.61
N ASP A 63 -12.11 8.59 -13.92
CA ASP A 63 -12.56 9.65 -14.83
C ASP A 63 -13.96 10.21 -14.45
N ASP A 64 -14.80 9.38 -13.83
CA ASP A 64 -16.10 9.78 -13.28
C ASP A 64 -15.99 10.49 -11.91
N LYS A 65 -14.78 10.82 -11.46
CA LYS A 65 -14.46 11.42 -10.17
C LYS A 65 -14.84 10.56 -8.95
N LYS A 66 -15.11 9.27 -9.15
CA LYS A 66 -15.43 8.32 -8.07
C LYS A 66 -14.15 7.72 -7.50
N LEU A 67 -14.12 7.51 -6.19
CA LEU A 67 -13.01 6.80 -5.55
C LEU A 67 -13.09 5.31 -5.89
N VAL A 68 -12.01 4.82 -6.48
CA VAL A 68 -11.81 3.41 -6.84
C VAL A 68 -10.51 2.89 -6.24
N GLN A 69 -10.48 1.59 -5.98
CA GLN A 69 -9.33 0.84 -5.51
C GLN A 69 -8.84 -0.11 -6.61
N LEU A 70 -7.53 -0.18 -6.77
CA LEU A 70 -6.81 -1.11 -7.62
C LEU A 70 -6.04 -2.08 -6.73
N ASN A 71 -6.37 -3.37 -6.80
CA ASN A 71 -5.65 -4.42 -6.07
C ASN A 71 -4.36 -4.81 -6.84
N CYS A 72 -3.39 -3.91 -6.84
CA CYS A 72 -2.20 -3.99 -7.69
C CYS A 72 -0.98 -4.64 -7.03
N ASP A 73 -1.13 -5.27 -5.85
CA ASP A 73 -0.02 -5.84 -5.07
C ASP A 73 0.82 -6.82 -5.90
N SER A 74 0.21 -7.87 -6.47
CA SER A 74 0.93 -8.87 -7.26
C SER A 74 1.67 -8.26 -8.45
N PHE A 75 1.06 -7.30 -9.14
CA PHE A 75 1.69 -6.58 -10.25
C PHE A 75 2.95 -5.81 -9.81
N ILE A 76 2.90 -5.20 -8.63
CA ILE A 76 4.03 -4.46 -8.05
C ILE A 76 5.12 -5.43 -7.59
N VAL A 77 4.75 -6.43 -6.78
CA VAL A 77 5.69 -7.37 -6.14
C VAL A 77 6.43 -8.24 -7.16
N GLU A 78 5.80 -8.57 -8.30
CA GLU A 78 6.45 -9.31 -9.40
C GLU A 78 7.69 -8.59 -9.95
N LYS A 79 7.80 -7.26 -9.80
CA LYS A 79 8.96 -6.48 -10.26
C LYS A 79 10.07 -6.35 -9.23
N PHE A 80 9.86 -6.86 -8.03
CA PHE A 80 10.87 -6.82 -6.98
C PHE A 80 11.92 -7.90 -7.21
N ASP A 81 13.18 -7.55 -6.94
CA ASP A 81 14.31 -8.44 -7.10
C ASP A 81 15.01 -8.74 -5.77
N LYS A 82 16.16 -9.42 -5.85
CA LYS A 82 16.94 -9.81 -4.66
C LYS A 82 17.28 -8.60 -3.77
N LYS A 83 17.56 -7.43 -4.34
CA LYS A 83 17.96 -6.22 -3.59
C LYS A 83 16.83 -5.73 -2.69
N ASP A 84 15.59 -5.82 -3.17
CA ASP A 84 14.41 -5.41 -2.40
C ASP A 84 14.16 -6.34 -1.20
N ARG A 85 14.76 -7.54 -1.22
CA ARG A 85 14.65 -8.60 -0.19
C ARG A 85 15.88 -8.70 0.72
N GLU A 86 16.88 -7.82 0.57
CA GLU A 86 18.06 -7.81 1.44
C GLU A 86 17.75 -7.26 2.83
N GLY A 87 18.41 -7.75 3.88
CA GLY A 87 18.27 -7.23 5.25
C GLY A 87 16.90 -7.47 5.89
N ILE A 88 16.23 -8.56 5.50
CA ILE A 88 15.02 -9.07 6.15
C ILE A 88 15.38 -9.96 7.36
N VAL A 89 14.44 -10.13 8.30
CA VAL A 89 14.62 -11.05 9.44
C VAL A 89 14.39 -12.51 9.01
N LEU A 90 14.77 -13.48 9.85
CA LEU A 90 14.76 -14.92 9.52
C LEU A 90 13.36 -15.47 9.15
N GLY A 91 12.27 -14.82 9.57
CA GLY A 91 10.91 -15.18 9.15
C GLY A 91 10.38 -16.46 9.83
N GLU A 92 10.80 -16.72 11.06
CA GLU A 92 10.45 -17.93 11.82
C GLU A 92 9.05 -17.83 12.46
N THR A 93 8.50 -16.61 12.55
CA THR A 93 7.17 -16.35 13.09
C THR A 93 6.29 -15.55 12.13
N VAL A 94 4.96 -15.63 12.29
CA VAL A 94 4.01 -14.82 11.50
C VAL A 94 4.29 -13.32 11.65
N ARG A 95 4.69 -12.87 12.86
CA ARG A 95 5.08 -11.49 13.11
C ARG A 95 6.26 -11.08 12.22
N GLU A 96 7.29 -11.91 12.19
CA GLU A 96 8.49 -11.66 11.38
C GLU A 96 8.20 -11.70 9.89
N SER A 97 7.35 -12.62 9.43
CA SER A 97 6.93 -12.68 8.03
C SER A 97 6.21 -11.41 7.59
N ILE A 98 5.25 -10.91 8.38
CA ILE A 98 4.53 -9.66 8.07
C ILE A 98 5.48 -8.46 8.11
N ILE A 99 6.40 -8.40 9.09
CA ILE A 99 7.43 -7.35 9.14
C ILE A 99 8.29 -7.39 7.87
N ASN A 100 8.69 -8.57 7.43
CA ASN A 100 9.45 -8.74 6.20
C ASN A 100 8.66 -8.26 4.97
N ASP A 101 7.38 -8.58 4.87
CA ASP A 101 6.52 -8.09 3.79
C ASP A 101 6.47 -6.56 3.76
N LEU A 102 6.24 -5.92 4.91
CA LEU A 102 6.23 -4.45 5.03
C LEU A 102 7.58 -3.84 4.59
N LEU A 103 8.70 -4.44 5.02
CA LEU A 103 10.04 -3.97 4.64
C LEU A 103 10.34 -4.16 3.15
N ILE A 104 9.93 -5.30 2.57
CA ILE A 104 10.11 -5.61 1.15
C ILE A 104 9.25 -4.66 0.29
N LEU A 105 7.97 -4.51 0.63
CA LEU A 105 7.05 -3.59 -0.04
C LEU A 105 7.60 -2.17 -0.04
N LYS A 106 8.07 -1.68 1.11
CA LYS A 106 8.70 -0.37 1.23
C LYS A 106 9.92 -0.21 0.31
N LYS A 107 10.87 -1.15 0.37
CA LYS A 107 12.10 -1.09 -0.44
C LYS A 107 11.79 -1.16 -1.93
N GLY A 108 10.94 -2.11 -2.33
CA GLY A 108 10.53 -2.28 -3.72
C GLY A 108 9.78 -1.07 -4.26
N LEU A 109 8.91 -0.44 -3.46
CA LEU A 109 8.26 0.83 -3.83
C LEU A 109 9.29 1.94 -4.09
N LEU A 110 10.25 2.13 -3.18
CA LEU A 110 11.31 3.15 -3.33
C LEU A 110 12.20 2.90 -4.55
N ASN A 111 12.59 1.65 -4.79
CA ASN A 111 13.55 1.28 -5.81
C ASN A 111 12.93 1.15 -7.22
N LYS A 112 11.69 0.69 -7.32
CA LYS A 112 11.06 0.27 -8.59
C LYS A 112 9.80 1.05 -8.94
N PHE A 113 9.10 1.61 -7.94
CA PHE A 113 7.82 2.31 -8.12
C PHE A 113 7.82 3.71 -7.51
N SER A 114 8.96 4.40 -7.56
CA SER A 114 9.03 5.81 -7.14
C SER A 114 8.13 6.72 -8.00
N CYS A 115 7.83 6.33 -9.25
CA CYS A 115 6.84 7.00 -10.09
C CYS A 115 5.43 6.96 -9.45
N LEU A 116 4.99 5.81 -8.94
CA LEU A 116 3.74 5.66 -8.20
C LEU A 116 3.74 6.55 -6.94
N LEU A 117 4.85 6.56 -6.19
CA LEU A 117 4.99 7.41 -4.99
C LEU A 117 4.97 8.92 -5.31
N ASN A 118 5.30 9.29 -6.56
CA ASN A 118 5.18 10.66 -7.05
C ASN A 118 3.78 10.99 -7.61
N GLY A 119 2.87 10.00 -7.67
CA GLY A 119 1.51 10.16 -8.19
C GLY A 119 1.41 10.02 -9.72
N ASP A 120 2.45 9.51 -10.37
CA ASP A 120 2.37 9.15 -11.79
C ASP A 120 1.34 8.02 -11.98
N LYS A 121 0.57 8.10 -13.06
CA LYS A 121 -0.48 7.16 -13.43
C LYS A 121 -0.11 6.28 -14.63
N GLN A 122 1.04 6.49 -15.29
CA GLN A 122 1.43 5.70 -16.47
C GLN A 122 1.50 4.20 -16.18
N TRP A 123 1.92 3.81 -14.97
CA TRP A 123 1.97 2.40 -14.56
C TRP A 123 0.58 1.74 -14.53
N ILE A 124 -0.50 2.52 -14.38
CA ILE A 124 -1.89 2.01 -14.33
C ILE A 124 -2.29 1.41 -15.66
N ASP A 125 -1.87 2.01 -16.79
CA ASP A 125 -2.15 1.45 -18.12
C ASP A 125 -1.41 0.14 -18.36
N SER A 126 -0.18 0.01 -17.85
CA SER A 126 0.56 -1.25 -17.85
C SER A 126 -0.11 -2.28 -16.95
N TYR A 127 -0.55 -1.89 -15.76
CA TYR A 127 -1.28 -2.75 -14.84
C TYR A 127 -2.56 -3.26 -15.49
N LYS A 128 -3.40 -2.38 -16.07
CA LYS A 128 -4.66 -2.73 -16.74
C LYS A 128 -4.52 -3.71 -17.91
N LYS A 129 -3.33 -3.79 -18.51
CA LYS A 129 -3.01 -4.74 -19.60
C LYS A 129 -2.32 -6.02 -19.11
N SER A 130 -1.97 -6.11 -17.83
CA SER A 130 -1.31 -7.27 -17.24
C SER A 130 -2.31 -8.36 -16.86
N GLU A 131 -1.81 -9.58 -16.65
CA GLU A 131 -2.60 -10.71 -16.16
C GLU A 131 -3.11 -10.53 -14.72
N TRP A 132 -2.50 -9.61 -13.96
CA TRP A 132 -2.88 -9.29 -12.58
C TRP A 132 -4.08 -8.36 -12.49
N PHE A 133 -4.46 -7.70 -13.59
CA PHE A 133 -5.61 -6.82 -13.58
C PHE A 133 -6.90 -7.62 -13.66
N TYR A 134 -7.72 -7.46 -12.63
CA TYR A 134 -9.06 -8.03 -12.60
C TYR A 134 -10.13 -6.97 -12.87
N ARG A 135 -10.24 -5.96 -11.99
CA ARG A 135 -11.17 -4.83 -12.15
C ARG A 135 -10.78 -3.69 -11.22
N GLU A 136 -11.37 -2.52 -11.46
CA GLU A 136 -11.45 -1.45 -10.46
C GLU A 136 -12.55 -1.78 -9.46
N GLU A 137 -12.28 -1.60 -8.18
CA GLU A 137 -13.25 -1.85 -7.11
C GLU A 137 -13.71 -0.53 -6.49
N ARG A 138 -14.99 -0.45 -6.11
CA ARG A 138 -15.47 0.71 -5.37
C ARG A 138 -14.91 0.66 -3.96
N VAL A 139 -14.40 1.78 -3.47
CA VAL A 139 -14.00 1.94 -2.07
C VAL A 139 -15.24 1.78 -1.17
N SER A 140 -15.09 1.14 0.00
CA SER A 140 -16.19 1.04 0.96
C SER A 140 -16.62 2.43 1.47
N ALA A 141 -17.88 2.59 1.85
CA ALA A 141 -18.40 3.87 2.33
C ALA A 141 -17.62 4.40 3.55
N ASP A 142 -17.26 3.51 4.48
CA ASP A 142 -16.48 3.87 5.67
C ASP A 142 -15.07 4.37 5.32
N THR A 143 -14.40 3.71 4.37
CA THR A 143 -13.09 4.15 3.91
C THR A 143 -13.19 5.46 3.14
N GLU A 144 -14.18 5.60 2.25
CA GLU A 144 -14.45 6.83 1.51
C GLU A 144 -14.68 8.02 2.47
N GLU A 145 -15.49 7.85 3.51
CA GLU A 145 -15.75 8.90 4.50
C GLU A 145 -14.47 9.37 5.22
N LYS A 146 -13.57 8.44 5.55
CA LYS A 146 -12.30 8.75 6.23
C LYS A 146 -11.30 9.47 5.33
N ILE A 147 -11.35 9.27 4.02
CA ILE A 147 -10.31 9.75 3.09
C ILE A 147 -10.78 10.85 2.13
N LYS A 148 -12.09 11.11 2.00
CA LYS A 148 -12.65 12.06 1.02
C LYS A 148 -12.16 13.51 1.15
N LEU A 149 -11.65 13.90 2.33
CA LEU A 149 -11.08 15.24 2.56
C LEU A 149 -9.61 15.33 2.16
N PHE A 150 -8.97 14.20 1.86
CA PHE A 150 -7.58 14.13 1.44
C PHE A 150 -7.42 13.85 -0.06
N LEU A 151 -8.40 13.23 -0.73
CA LEU A 151 -8.39 12.83 -2.14
C LEU A 151 -9.54 13.47 -2.92
#